data_AF-A0A3L7X8I8-F1
#
_entry.id   AF-A0A3L7X8I8-F1
#
_cell.length_a   1.000
_cell.length_b   1.000
_cell.length_c   1.000
_cell.angle_alpha   90.00
_cell.angle_beta   90.00
_cell.angle_gamma   90.00
#
_symmetry.space_group_name_H-M   'P 1'
#
loop_
_entity.id
_entity.type
_entity.pdbx_description
1 polymer ?
#
loop_
_entity_poly.entity_id
_entity_poly.type
_entity_poly.pdbx_seq_one_letter_code
_entity_poly.pdbx_strand_id
1 'polypeptide(L)'
;MAGRLIHRAWYWLAIGFVGLWLARYAASLDTVARLAGLDYQNYAAATRDWLGGGPWYLDRQLHGPYAVTPGDALYPPTWLLLFVPAAFLPPVVWWAVPISAIVWVIVRLRPTPAAWAVMAACLAWPPTAVHLLTGNPGIWMVAALALGVRYRWPAAFVLTKVTIAPLALIGVRDRRWWWTVAAIVAVSLPFASMWPTYAQVLFDARHPAGLLYSAQDLPMLAIPLVAWLGRRLPAEAAETS
;
A
#
# COMPACT_ATOMS: atom_id res chain seq x y z
N MET A 1 -11.25 39.44 0.35
CA MET A 1 -11.42 39.07 -1.08
C MET A 1 -10.31 38.15 -1.58
N ALA A 2 -9.04 38.35 -1.17
CA ALA A 2 -7.88 37.52 -1.54
C ALA A 2 -8.00 36.02 -1.22
N GLY A 3 -8.61 35.64 -0.08
CA GLY A 3 -8.74 34.22 0.31
C GLY A 3 -9.58 33.37 -0.64
N ARG A 4 -10.59 33.95 -1.31
CA ARG A 4 -11.43 33.24 -2.30
C ARG A 4 -10.71 33.02 -3.64
N LEU A 5 -9.80 33.92 -4.01
CA LEU A 5 -8.96 33.79 -5.21
C LEU A 5 -7.89 32.72 -5.03
N ILE A 6 -7.24 32.67 -3.86
CA ILE A 6 -6.24 31.66 -3.52
C ILE A 6 -6.86 30.25 -3.52
N HIS A 7 -8.06 30.08 -2.94
CA HIS A 7 -8.76 28.79 -2.98
C HIS A 7 -9.08 28.33 -4.41
N ARG A 8 -9.50 29.24 -5.30
CA ARG A 8 -9.78 28.92 -6.70
C ARG A 8 -8.53 28.53 -7.48
N ALA A 9 -7.39 29.17 -7.22
CA ALA A 9 -6.12 28.83 -7.85
C ALA A 9 -5.67 27.38 -7.55
N TRP A 10 -5.85 26.92 -6.32
CA TRP A 10 -5.53 25.53 -5.94
C TRP A 10 -6.36 24.49 -6.69
N TYR A 11 -7.65 24.75 -6.93
CA TYR A 11 -8.49 23.86 -7.73
C TYR A 11 -7.98 23.74 -9.16
N TRP A 12 -7.64 24.86 -9.80
CA TRP A 12 -7.14 24.85 -11.18
C TRP A 12 -5.77 24.19 -11.31
N LEU A 13 -4.88 24.37 -10.33
CA LEU A 13 -3.60 23.67 -10.29
C LEU A 13 -3.79 22.15 -10.13
N ALA A 14 -4.67 21.72 -9.23
CA ALA A 14 -4.98 20.31 -9.05
C ALA A 14 -5.62 19.70 -10.31
N ILE A 15 -6.58 20.40 -10.93
CA ILE A 15 -7.22 19.97 -12.19
C ILE A 15 -6.19 19.90 -13.33
N GLY A 16 -5.36 20.92 -13.48
CA GLY A 16 -4.32 20.96 -14.53
C GLY A 16 -3.31 19.83 -14.37
N PHE A 17 -2.90 19.55 -13.14
CA PHE A 17 -1.97 18.46 -12.83
C PHE A 17 -2.59 17.08 -13.07
N VAL A 18 -3.83 16.85 -12.65
CA VAL A 18 -4.58 15.62 -12.96
C VAL A 18 -4.79 15.47 -14.47
N GLY A 19 -5.10 16.57 -15.18
CA GLY A 19 -5.26 16.57 -16.63
C GLY A 19 -3.98 16.19 -17.39
N LEU A 20 -2.83 16.76 -16.99
CA LEU A 20 -1.52 16.40 -17.53
C LEU A 20 -1.16 14.94 -17.24
N TRP A 21 -1.48 14.46 -16.03
CA TRP A 21 -1.28 13.06 -15.65
C TRP A 21 -2.13 12.10 -16.49
N LEU A 22 -3.42 12.41 -16.68
CA LEU A 22 -4.31 11.64 -17.55
C LEU A 22 -3.85 11.65 -19.01
N ALA A 23 -3.38 12.80 -19.52
CA ALA A 23 -2.85 12.92 -20.88
C ALA A 23 -1.60 12.04 -21.08
N ARG A 24 -0.70 11.97 -20.09
CA ARG A 24 0.47 11.08 -20.10
C ARG A 24 0.06 9.60 -20.14
N TYR A 25 -0.96 9.22 -19.37
CA TYR A 25 -1.49 7.85 -19.38
C TYR A 25 -2.20 7.50 -20.70
N ALA A 26 -2.98 8.43 -21.25
CA ALA A 26 -3.62 8.27 -22.56
C ALA A 26 -2.59 8.15 -23.69
N ALA A 27 -1.45 8.83 -23.59
CA ALA A 27 -0.34 8.70 -24.54
C ALA A 27 0.46 7.37 -24.37
N SER A 28 0.13 6.55 -23.38
CA SER A 28 0.86 5.32 -23.04
C SER A 28 -0.04 4.10 -22.85
N LEU A 29 -1.21 4.07 -23.51
CA LEU A 29 -2.21 3.00 -23.38
C LEU A 29 -1.64 1.59 -23.57
N ASP A 30 -0.73 1.38 -24.52
CA ASP A 30 -0.08 0.08 -24.72
C ASP A 30 0.77 -0.35 -23.51
N THR A 31 1.49 0.60 -22.91
CA THR A 31 2.24 0.35 -21.68
C THR A 31 1.31 0.10 -20.51
N VAL A 32 0.21 0.83 -20.42
CA VAL A 32 -0.82 0.62 -19.39
C VAL A 32 -1.41 -0.78 -19.50
N ALA A 33 -1.80 -1.21 -20.70
CA ALA A 33 -2.35 -2.53 -20.96
C ALA A 33 -1.35 -3.65 -20.61
N ARG A 34 -0.05 -3.47 -20.91
CA ARG A 34 1.00 -4.44 -20.56
C ARG A 34 1.27 -4.54 -19.06
N LEU A 35 1.14 -3.44 -18.32
CA LEU A 35 1.44 -3.40 -16.89
C LEU A 35 0.22 -3.75 -16.02
N ALA A 36 -1.00 -3.62 -16.55
CA ALA A 36 -2.22 -3.85 -15.81
C ALA A 36 -2.24 -5.27 -15.21
N GLY A 37 -2.32 -5.34 -13.88
CA GLY A 37 -2.36 -6.60 -13.15
C GLY A 37 -1.07 -7.40 -13.13
N LEU A 38 0.07 -6.87 -13.61
CA LEU A 38 1.33 -7.62 -13.69
C LEU A 38 1.76 -8.19 -12.32
N ASP A 39 1.79 -7.35 -11.26
CA ASP A 39 2.18 -7.80 -9.93
C ASP A 39 1.15 -8.80 -9.39
N TYR A 40 -0.15 -8.50 -9.50
CA TYR A 40 -1.21 -9.41 -9.08
C TYR A 40 -1.06 -10.80 -9.74
N GLN A 41 -0.84 -10.84 -11.06
CA GLN A 41 -0.67 -12.08 -11.82
C GLN A 41 0.59 -12.83 -11.38
N ASN A 42 1.70 -12.13 -11.15
CA ASN A 42 2.93 -12.73 -10.66
C ASN A 42 2.74 -13.39 -9.29
N TYR A 43 2.12 -12.69 -8.33
CA TYR A 43 1.85 -13.27 -7.00
C TYR A 43 0.83 -14.42 -7.07
N ALA A 44 -0.23 -14.29 -7.87
CA ALA A 44 -1.21 -15.35 -8.06
C ALA A 44 -0.60 -16.60 -8.73
N ALA A 45 0.32 -16.42 -9.67
CA ALA A 45 1.07 -17.52 -10.29
C ALA A 45 2.02 -18.19 -9.29
N ALA A 46 2.85 -17.40 -8.60
CA ALA A 46 3.78 -17.89 -7.58
C ALA A 46 3.05 -18.63 -6.44
N THR A 47 1.88 -18.14 -6.03
CA THR A 47 1.09 -18.82 -4.98
C THR A 47 0.50 -20.13 -5.46
N ARG A 48 0.06 -20.22 -6.72
CA ARG A 48 -0.42 -21.50 -7.29
C ARG A 48 0.71 -22.52 -7.44
N ASP A 49 1.89 -22.07 -7.86
CA ASP A 49 3.08 -22.92 -7.92
C ASP A 49 3.47 -23.43 -6.53
N TRP A 50 3.49 -22.55 -5.52
CA TRP A 50 3.73 -22.93 -4.13
C TRP A 50 2.71 -23.94 -3.59
N LEU A 51 1.42 -23.77 -3.89
CA LEU A 51 0.39 -24.74 -3.53
C LEU A 51 0.55 -26.10 -4.25
N GLY A 52 1.21 -26.11 -5.42
CA GLY A 52 1.59 -27.31 -6.16
C GLY A 52 2.85 -28.01 -5.63
N GLY A 53 3.46 -27.49 -4.56
CA GLY A 53 4.72 -28.00 -3.99
C GLY A 53 5.97 -27.27 -4.48
N GLY A 54 5.82 -26.22 -5.29
CA GLY A 54 6.92 -25.34 -5.70
C GLY A 54 7.45 -24.47 -4.56
N PRO A 55 8.64 -23.87 -4.73
CA PRO A 55 9.20 -22.98 -3.72
C PRO A 55 8.54 -21.59 -3.76
N TRP A 56 8.28 -21.00 -2.59
CA TRP A 56 7.80 -19.60 -2.52
C TRP A 56 8.93 -18.58 -2.77
N TYR A 57 10.12 -18.87 -2.26
CA TYR A 57 11.34 -18.10 -2.51
C TYR A 57 12.19 -18.86 -3.51
N LEU A 58 12.52 -18.23 -4.63
CA LEU A 58 13.20 -18.89 -5.75
C LEU A 58 14.65 -19.22 -5.41
N ASP A 59 15.20 -20.27 -6.00
CA ASP A 59 16.58 -20.72 -5.77
C ASP A 59 17.62 -19.60 -5.96
N ARG A 60 17.43 -18.76 -6.99
CA ARG A 60 18.27 -17.57 -7.23
C ARG A 60 18.21 -16.51 -6.13
N GLN A 61 17.12 -16.46 -5.35
CA GLN A 61 16.98 -15.57 -4.19
C GLN A 61 17.67 -16.14 -2.94
N LEU A 62 18.02 -17.44 -2.94
CA LEU A 62 18.66 -18.14 -1.81
C LEU A 62 20.17 -18.30 -1.98
N HIS A 63 20.71 -17.95 -3.15
CA HIS A 63 22.13 -17.99 -3.47
C HIS A 63 22.67 -16.57 -3.74
N GLY A 64 22.28 -15.63 -2.87
CA GLY A 64 22.60 -14.22 -3.02
C GLY A 64 24.08 -13.86 -3.00
N PRO A 65 24.43 -12.59 -3.33
CA PRO A 65 23.51 -11.48 -3.60
C PRO A 65 22.82 -11.57 -4.97
N TYR A 66 21.58 -11.08 -5.07
CA TYR A 66 20.81 -11.11 -6.32
C TYR A 66 20.14 -9.77 -6.64
N ALA A 67 19.96 -9.47 -7.93
CA ALA A 67 19.17 -8.34 -8.37
C ALA A 67 17.68 -8.69 -8.36
N VAL A 68 16.85 -7.81 -7.81
CA VAL A 68 15.40 -8.03 -7.79
C VAL A 68 14.82 -7.89 -9.19
N THR A 69 14.04 -8.88 -9.59
CA THR A 69 13.33 -8.90 -10.87
C THR A 69 11.81 -8.87 -10.64
N PRO A 70 11.03 -8.46 -11.66
CA PRO A 70 9.57 -8.54 -11.59
C PRO A 70 9.10 -9.95 -11.23
N GLY A 71 8.24 -10.06 -10.21
CA GLY A 71 7.70 -11.31 -9.72
C GLY A 71 8.47 -11.96 -8.56
N ASP A 72 9.59 -11.37 -8.12
CA ASP A 72 10.25 -11.81 -6.89
C ASP A 72 9.35 -11.66 -5.66
N ALA A 73 9.25 -12.75 -4.90
CA ALA A 73 8.56 -12.73 -3.62
C ALA A 73 9.42 -11.99 -2.58
N LEU A 74 9.05 -10.73 -2.28
CA LEU A 74 9.70 -9.88 -1.27
C LEU A 74 8.83 -9.63 -0.03
N TYR A 75 7.85 -10.51 0.18
CA TYR A 75 6.91 -10.43 1.30
C TYR A 75 7.17 -11.57 2.31
N PRO A 76 6.91 -11.33 3.60
CA PRO A 76 7.02 -12.39 4.60
C PRO A 76 6.01 -13.49 4.32
N PRO A 77 6.28 -14.73 4.74
CA PRO A 77 5.47 -15.88 4.34
C PRO A 77 4.02 -15.79 4.82
N THR A 78 3.74 -15.03 5.88
CA THR A 78 2.38 -14.75 6.36
C THR A 78 1.49 -14.06 5.31
N TRP A 79 2.05 -13.38 4.31
CA TRP A 79 1.28 -12.82 3.19
C TRP A 79 0.66 -13.88 2.29
N LEU A 80 1.09 -15.15 2.37
CA LEU A 80 0.40 -16.26 1.71
C LEU A 80 -1.07 -16.34 2.15
N LEU A 81 -1.41 -15.93 3.38
CA LEU A 81 -2.80 -15.85 3.84
C LEU A 81 -3.65 -14.84 3.06
N LEU A 82 -3.02 -13.84 2.46
CA LEU A 82 -3.66 -12.88 1.55
C LEU A 82 -3.59 -13.37 0.10
N PHE A 83 -2.45 -13.93 -0.34
CA PHE A 83 -2.25 -14.34 -1.72
C PHE A 83 -3.00 -15.62 -2.11
N VAL A 84 -3.12 -16.59 -1.21
CA VAL A 84 -3.86 -17.84 -1.46
C VAL A 84 -5.31 -17.56 -1.89
N PRO A 85 -6.14 -16.83 -1.12
CA PRO A 85 -7.49 -16.52 -1.60
C PRO A 85 -7.47 -15.64 -2.87
N ALA A 86 -6.54 -14.69 -2.98
CA ALA A 86 -6.44 -13.81 -4.15
C ALA A 86 -6.11 -14.56 -5.45
N ALA A 87 -5.42 -15.70 -5.37
CA ALA A 87 -5.07 -16.54 -6.51
C ALA A 87 -6.27 -17.27 -7.12
N PHE A 88 -7.39 -17.37 -6.39
CA PHE A 88 -8.61 -18.07 -6.83
C PHE A 88 -9.83 -17.15 -6.97
N LEU A 89 -9.82 -15.99 -6.32
CA LEU A 89 -10.89 -15.00 -6.44
C LEU A 89 -10.83 -14.25 -7.77
N PRO A 90 -11.96 -13.68 -8.24
CA PRO A 90 -11.96 -12.80 -9.41
C PRO A 90 -10.95 -11.65 -9.22
N PRO A 91 -10.09 -11.35 -10.21
CA PRO A 91 -9.03 -10.37 -10.07
C PRO A 91 -9.53 -9.02 -9.53
N VAL A 92 -10.71 -8.56 -9.98
CA VAL A 92 -11.32 -7.31 -9.53
C VAL A 92 -11.40 -7.15 -8.01
N VAL A 93 -11.56 -8.25 -7.25
CA VAL A 93 -11.64 -8.23 -5.78
C VAL A 93 -10.33 -7.72 -5.17
N TRP A 94 -9.18 -8.05 -5.79
CA TRP A 94 -7.85 -7.63 -5.35
C TRP A 94 -7.71 -6.11 -5.24
N TRP A 95 -8.31 -5.38 -6.18
CA TRP A 95 -8.35 -3.92 -6.18
C TRP A 95 -9.53 -3.37 -5.41
N ALA A 96 -10.73 -3.93 -5.65
CA ALA A 96 -11.98 -3.37 -5.14
C ALA A 96 -11.98 -3.30 -3.60
N VAL A 97 -11.49 -4.33 -2.92
CA VAL A 97 -11.48 -4.38 -1.45
C VAL A 97 -10.59 -3.28 -0.83
N PRO A 98 -9.28 -3.22 -1.10
CA PRO A 98 -8.43 -2.19 -0.51
C PRO A 98 -8.81 -0.78 -0.96
N ILE A 99 -9.17 -0.58 -2.23
CA ILE A 99 -9.59 0.74 -2.74
C ILE A 99 -10.87 1.20 -2.03
N SER A 100 -11.87 0.32 -1.88
CA SER A 100 -13.11 0.68 -1.18
C SER A 100 -12.84 1.05 0.28
N ALA A 101 -11.97 0.33 0.98
CA ALA A 101 -11.58 0.67 2.34
C ALA A 101 -10.91 2.06 2.42
N ILE A 102 -9.97 2.35 1.52
CA ILE A 102 -9.28 3.65 1.44
C ILE A 102 -10.29 4.77 1.17
N VAL A 103 -11.11 4.64 0.13
CA VAL A 103 -12.13 5.64 -0.25
C VAL A 103 -13.12 5.86 0.88
N TRP A 104 -13.62 4.78 1.50
CA TRP A 104 -14.54 4.87 2.62
C TRP A 104 -13.94 5.64 3.80
N VAL A 105 -12.68 5.37 4.18
CA VAL A 105 -12.00 6.13 5.24
C VAL A 105 -11.89 7.61 4.86
N ILE A 106 -11.40 7.91 3.65
CA ILE A 106 -11.20 9.29 3.19
C ILE A 106 -12.53 10.06 3.23
N VAL A 107 -13.61 9.51 2.67
CA VAL A 107 -14.94 10.13 2.69
C VAL A 107 -15.41 10.38 4.12
N ARG A 108 -15.18 9.43 5.04
CA ARG A 108 -15.55 9.57 6.46
C ARG A 108 -14.72 10.59 7.22
N LEU A 109 -13.47 10.85 6.81
CA LEU A 109 -12.61 11.87 7.40
C LEU A 109 -12.96 13.28 6.93
N ARG A 110 -13.71 13.44 5.84
CA ARG A 110 -14.12 14.74 5.27
C ARG A 110 -12.95 15.75 5.17
N PRO A 111 -11.90 15.47 4.37
CA PRO A 111 -10.72 16.31 4.33
C PRO A 111 -11.01 17.72 3.81
N THR A 112 -10.16 18.69 4.19
CA THR A 112 -10.17 20.04 3.63
C THR A 112 -9.78 20.02 2.14
N PRO A 113 -10.12 21.07 1.36
CA PRO A 113 -9.70 21.17 -0.04
C PRO A 113 -8.18 21.09 -0.23
N ALA A 114 -7.41 21.65 0.70
CA ALA A 114 -5.94 21.56 0.68
C ALA A 114 -5.47 20.10 0.82
N ALA A 115 -6.06 19.33 1.75
CA ALA A 115 -5.75 17.92 1.90
C ALA A 115 -6.10 17.11 0.64
N TRP A 116 -7.22 17.42 -0.03
CA TRP A 116 -7.56 16.84 -1.33
C TRP A 116 -6.50 17.11 -2.41
N ALA A 117 -6.01 18.36 -2.50
CA ALA A 117 -4.97 18.71 -3.46
C ALA A 117 -3.66 17.94 -3.21
N VAL A 118 -3.23 17.81 -1.94
CA VAL A 118 -2.04 17.03 -1.58
C VAL A 118 -2.24 15.54 -1.86
N MET A 119 -3.40 14.96 -1.52
CA MET A 119 -3.70 13.56 -1.86
C MET A 119 -3.71 13.31 -3.37
N ALA A 120 -4.23 14.26 -4.17
CA ALA A 120 -4.17 14.18 -5.63
C ALA A 120 -2.72 14.19 -6.14
N ALA A 121 -1.85 15.01 -5.53
CA ALA A 121 -0.43 15.00 -5.84
C ALA A 121 0.23 13.64 -5.52
N CYS A 122 -0.09 13.06 -4.36
CA CYS A 122 0.35 11.71 -3.97
C CYS A 122 -0.14 10.61 -4.91
N LEU A 123 -1.38 10.72 -5.40
CA LEU A 123 -1.98 9.75 -6.33
C LEU A 123 -1.30 9.80 -7.71
N ALA A 124 -0.96 11.00 -8.17
CA ALA A 124 -0.28 11.19 -9.45
C ALA A 124 1.22 10.83 -9.42
N TRP A 125 1.79 10.60 -8.23
CA TRP A 125 3.17 10.18 -8.07
C TRP A 125 3.40 8.86 -8.85
N PRO A 126 4.41 8.76 -9.74
CA PRO A 126 4.49 7.65 -10.68
C PRO A 126 4.50 6.25 -10.03
N PRO A 127 5.30 5.98 -8.97
CA PRO A 127 5.21 4.72 -8.22
C PRO A 127 3.81 4.39 -7.69
N THR A 128 3.05 5.37 -7.19
CA THR A 128 1.67 5.17 -6.72
C THR A 128 0.78 4.66 -7.85
N ALA A 129 0.89 5.31 -9.00
CA ALA A 129 0.11 4.97 -10.18
C ALA A 129 0.47 3.59 -10.74
N VAL A 130 1.77 3.25 -10.79
CA VAL A 130 2.24 1.92 -11.18
C VAL A 130 1.71 0.87 -10.21
N HIS A 131 1.81 1.08 -8.90
CA HIS A 131 1.32 0.12 -7.90
C HIS A 131 -0.17 -0.14 -7.97
N LEU A 132 -0.99 0.91 -8.21
CA LEU A 132 -2.42 0.73 -8.43
C LEU A 132 -2.69 -0.07 -9.70
N LEU A 133 -1.99 0.25 -10.80
CA LEU A 133 -2.18 -0.40 -12.09
C LEU A 133 -1.73 -1.87 -12.09
N THR A 134 -0.55 -2.17 -11.56
CA THR A 134 0.00 -3.54 -11.51
C THR A 134 -0.71 -4.42 -10.50
N GLY A 135 -1.49 -3.83 -9.59
CA GLY A 135 -2.06 -4.55 -8.45
C GLY A 135 -0.99 -4.91 -7.43
N ASN A 136 -0.05 -4.00 -7.18
CA ASN A 136 1.01 -4.23 -6.21
C ASN A 136 0.40 -4.47 -4.82
N PRO A 137 0.87 -5.46 -4.05
CA PRO A 137 0.32 -5.75 -2.73
C PRO A 137 0.42 -4.58 -1.73
N GLY A 138 1.27 -3.58 -2.00
CA GLY A 138 1.31 -2.32 -1.28
C GLY A 138 -0.04 -1.60 -1.15
N ILE A 139 -0.99 -1.79 -2.07
CA ILE A 139 -2.35 -1.22 -1.95
C ILE A 139 -3.09 -1.71 -0.70
N TRP A 140 -2.84 -2.95 -0.27
CA TRP A 140 -3.41 -3.53 0.95
C TRP A 140 -2.79 -2.93 2.21
N MET A 141 -1.51 -2.57 2.17
CA MET A 141 -0.85 -1.84 3.26
C MET A 141 -1.42 -0.43 3.42
N VAL A 142 -1.71 0.25 2.30
CA VAL A 142 -2.36 1.57 2.33
C VAL A 142 -3.77 1.47 2.90
N ALA A 143 -4.52 0.42 2.54
CA ALA A 143 -5.84 0.16 3.11
C ALA A 143 -5.78 -0.14 4.61
N ALA A 144 -4.83 -0.96 5.06
CA ALA A 144 -4.59 -1.22 6.47
C ALA A 144 -4.23 0.07 7.24
N LEU A 145 -3.37 0.92 6.66
CA LEU A 145 -3.02 2.21 7.24
C LEU A 145 -4.23 3.16 7.29
N ALA A 146 -5.02 3.23 6.22
CA ALA A 146 -6.26 4.02 6.16
C ALA A 146 -7.23 3.58 7.25
N LEU A 147 -7.52 2.30 7.37
CA LEU A 147 -8.36 1.78 8.45
C LEU A 147 -7.71 2.04 9.82
N GLY A 148 -6.38 1.98 9.89
CA GLY A 148 -5.55 2.31 11.06
C GLY A 148 -5.72 3.73 11.58
N VAL A 149 -5.74 4.76 10.73
CA VAL A 149 -5.93 6.15 11.20
C VAL A 149 -7.31 6.36 11.86
N ARG A 150 -8.30 5.52 11.50
CA ARG A 150 -9.67 5.59 12.01
C ARG A 150 -9.93 4.65 13.19
N TYR A 151 -9.48 3.40 13.09
CA TYR A 151 -9.80 2.31 14.03
C TYR A 151 -8.61 1.80 14.84
N ARG A 152 -7.41 2.35 14.60
CA ARG A 152 -6.14 2.07 15.29
C ARG A 152 -5.59 0.66 15.05
N TRP A 153 -6.34 -0.38 15.39
CA TRP A 153 -5.86 -1.77 15.30
C TRP A 153 -5.39 -2.24 13.92
N PRO A 154 -6.02 -1.84 12.78
CA PRO A 154 -5.59 -2.33 11.46
C PRO A 154 -4.20 -1.83 11.07
N ALA A 155 -3.69 -0.77 11.72
CA ALA A 155 -2.34 -0.28 11.49
C ALA A 155 -1.27 -1.37 11.80
N ALA A 156 -1.58 -2.36 12.66
CA ALA A 156 -0.66 -3.45 12.98
C ALA A 156 -0.25 -4.28 11.75
N PHE A 157 -1.11 -4.42 10.72
CA PHE A 157 -0.75 -5.16 9.50
C PHE A 157 0.41 -4.52 8.73
N VAL A 158 0.65 -3.22 8.91
CA VAL A 158 1.76 -2.49 8.29
C VAL A 158 3.12 -2.97 8.81
N LEU A 159 3.18 -3.60 9.99
CA LEU A 159 4.41 -4.19 10.53
C LEU A 159 5.01 -5.27 9.63
N THR A 160 4.21 -5.88 8.77
CA THR A 160 4.68 -6.92 7.84
C THR A 160 5.63 -6.38 6.76
N LYS A 161 5.80 -5.06 6.66
CA LYS A 161 6.73 -4.41 5.73
C LYS A 161 7.68 -3.49 6.49
N VAL A 162 8.92 -3.95 6.70
CA VAL A 162 9.93 -3.34 7.60
C VAL A 162 10.11 -1.84 7.35
N THR A 163 10.27 -1.42 6.09
CA THR A 163 10.52 -0.02 5.71
C THR A 163 9.42 0.95 6.18
N ILE A 164 8.18 0.47 6.32
CA ILE A 164 7.01 1.29 6.64
C ILE A 164 6.40 0.91 8.00
N ALA A 165 7.01 -0.05 8.71
CA ALA A 165 6.61 -0.50 10.03
C ALA A 165 6.45 0.64 11.05
N PRO A 166 7.25 1.74 11.05
CA PRO A 166 7.02 2.85 11.96
C PRO A 166 5.61 3.48 11.85
N LEU A 167 4.98 3.43 10.67
CA LEU A 167 3.61 3.94 10.49
C LEU A 167 2.56 3.11 11.24
N ALA A 168 2.86 1.84 11.56
CA ALA A 168 1.97 0.99 12.35
C ALA A 168 1.75 1.52 13.78
N LEU A 169 2.68 2.34 14.28
CA LEU A 169 2.66 2.83 15.67
C LEU A 169 1.52 3.81 15.96
N ILE A 170 0.83 4.33 14.94
CA ILE A 170 -0.37 5.17 15.14
C ILE A 170 -1.45 4.49 16.01
N GLY A 171 -1.47 3.16 16.01
CA GLY A 171 -2.40 2.35 16.79
C GLY A 171 -1.86 1.80 18.11
N VAL A 172 -0.58 2.00 18.45
CA VAL A 172 0.11 1.26 19.52
C VAL A 172 -0.52 1.40 20.92
N ARG A 173 -1.25 2.50 21.17
CA ARG A 173 -1.94 2.75 22.43
C ARG A 173 -3.30 2.05 22.54
N ASP A 174 -3.79 1.41 21.48
CA ASP A 174 -5.04 0.65 21.47
C ASP A 174 -4.80 -0.83 21.82
N ARG A 175 -5.55 -1.40 22.77
CA ARG A 175 -5.44 -2.81 23.13
C ARG A 175 -5.71 -3.76 21.95
N ARG A 176 -6.63 -3.40 21.05
CA ARG A 176 -6.97 -4.17 19.85
C ARG A 176 -5.80 -4.25 18.88
N TRP A 177 -4.92 -3.24 18.87
CA TRP A 177 -3.68 -3.27 18.09
C TRP A 177 -2.78 -4.41 18.56
N TRP A 178 -2.58 -4.57 19.88
CA TRP A 178 -1.79 -5.67 20.44
C TRP A 178 -2.41 -7.04 20.19
N TRP A 179 -3.74 -7.15 20.26
CA TRP A 179 -4.43 -8.39 19.85
C TRP A 179 -4.19 -8.72 18.38
N THR A 180 -4.13 -7.71 17.52
CA THR A 180 -3.82 -7.89 16.10
C THR A 180 -2.38 -8.33 15.89
N VAL A 181 -1.42 -7.75 16.62
CA VAL A 181 -0.02 -8.20 16.61
C VAL A 181 0.09 -9.66 17.07
N ALA A 182 -0.55 -10.01 18.19
CA ALA A 182 -0.57 -11.38 18.69
C ALA A 182 -1.19 -12.35 17.67
N ALA A 183 -2.28 -11.95 17.01
CA ALA A 183 -2.90 -12.73 15.93
C ALA A 183 -1.94 -12.90 14.74
N ILE A 184 -1.28 -11.82 14.28
CA ILE A 184 -0.27 -11.88 13.20
C ILE A 184 0.84 -12.87 13.56
N VAL A 185 1.37 -12.81 14.79
CA VAL A 185 2.40 -13.75 15.26
C VAL A 185 1.87 -15.18 15.27
N ALA A 186 0.66 -15.42 15.81
CA ALA A 186 0.06 -16.74 15.86
C ALA A 186 -0.15 -17.35 14.47
N VAL A 187 -0.68 -16.59 13.52
CA VAL A 187 -0.88 -17.06 12.13
C VAL A 187 0.42 -17.14 11.33
N SER A 188 1.52 -16.59 11.85
CA SER A 188 2.86 -16.74 11.26
C SER A 188 3.54 -18.05 11.68
N LEU A 189 3.08 -18.71 12.76
CA LEU A 189 3.66 -19.95 13.27
C LEU A 189 3.63 -21.12 12.28
N PRO A 190 2.55 -21.36 11.50
CA PRO A 190 2.56 -22.40 10.46
C PRO A 190 3.64 -22.19 9.40
N PHE A 191 4.15 -20.96 9.26
CA PHE A 191 5.19 -20.59 8.32
C PHE A 191 6.56 -20.42 8.97
N ALA A 192 6.74 -20.87 10.23
CA ALA A 192 7.96 -20.67 11.02
C ALA A 192 9.24 -21.06 10.26
N SER A 193 9.23 -22.17 9.53
CA SER A 193 10.38 -22.66 8.75
C SER A 193 10.76 -21.77 7.57
N MET A 194 9.83 -20.94 7.06
CA MET A 194 10.06 -20.04 5.92
C MET A 194 10.64 -18.69 6.34
N TRP A 195 10.57 -18.32 7.62
CA TRP A 195 11.05 -17.03 8.11
C TRP A 195 12.56 -16.83 8.01
N PRO A 196 13.43 -17.82 8.32
CA PRO A 196 14.87 -17.70 8.08
C PRO A 196 15.19 -17.45 6.60
N THR A 197 14.51 -18.19 5.72
CA THR A 197 14.63 -18.04 4.26
C THR A 197 14.18 -16.65 3.81
N TYR A 198 13.06 -16.14 4.33
CA TYR A 198 12.61 -14.77 4.05
C TYR A 198 13.63 -13.72 4.49
N ALA A 199 14.21 -13.88 5.69
CA ALA A 199 15.23 -12.96 6.17
C ALA A 199 16.45 -12.96 5.23
N GLN A 200 16.91 -14.14 4.83
CA GLN A 200 18.00 -14.28 3.85
C GLN A 200 17.65 -13.57 2.54
N VAL A 201 16.49 -13.86 1.95
CA VAL A 201 15.98 -13.25 0.71
C VAL A 201 15.99 -11.72 0.78
N LEU A 202 15.63 -11.15 1.94
CA LEU A 202 15.59 -9.70 2.13
C LEU A 202 16.99 -9.08 2.27
N PHE A 203 17.91 -9.75 2.96
CA PHE A 203 19.29 -9.26 3.15
C PHE A 203 20.17 -9.45 1.91
N ASP A 204 19.90 -10.48 1.12
CA ASP A 204 20.63 -10.79 -0.11
C ASP A 204 20.16 -9.97 -1.32
N ALA A 205 18.96 -9.38 -1.24
CA ALA A 205 18.39 -8.54 -2.28
C ALA A 205 19.22 -7.26 -2.51
N ARG A 206 19.59 -7.02 -3.77
CA ARG A 206 20.25 -5.80 -4.25
C ARG A 206 19.34 -5.02 -5.19
N HIS A 207 19.77 -3.81 -5.58
CA HIS A 207 19.14 -2.88 -6.52
C HIS A 207 18.01 -3.47 -7.41
N PRO A 208 16.80 -2.86 -7.46
CA PRO A 208 16.36 -1.67 -6.72
C PRO A 208 16.02 -1.95 -5.23
N ALA A 209 16.30 -3.15 -4.73
CA ALA A 209 15.98 -3.55 -3.37
C ALA A 209 17.10 -3.25 -2.34
N GLY A 210 16.68 -3.19 -1.08
CA GLY A 210 17.44 -2.80 0.11
C GLY A 210 16.47 -2.32 1.20
N LEU A 211 16.92 -2.02 2.43
CA LEU A 211 15.99 -1.64 3.53
C LEU A 211 15.06 -0.46 3.21
N LEU A 212 15.41 0.39 2.25
CA LEU A 212 14.65 1.56 1.81
C LEU A 212 13.95 1.37 0.45
N TYR A 213 13.85 0.14 -0.09
CA TYR A 213 13.25 -0.10 -1.42
C TYR A 213 11.81 0.40 -1.55
N SER A 214 11.11 0.52 -0.41
CA SER A 214 9.74 1.02 -0.34
C SER A 214 9.63 2.49 0.02
N ALA A 215 10.74 3.23 0.09
CA ALA A 215 10.71 4.68 0.33
C ALA A 215 9.99 5.42 -0.82
N GLN A 216 10.05 4.87 -2.04
CA GLN A 216 9.27 5.39 -3.18
C GLN A 216 7.75 5.24 -3.01
N ASP A 217 7.29 4.41 -2.06
CA ASP A 217 5.88 4.18 -1.74
C ASP A 217 5.33 5.21 -0.74
N LEU A 218 6.20 6.04 -0.16
CA LEU A 218 5.81 7.01 0.86
C LEU A 218 4.70 7.96 0.39
N PRO A 219 4.69 8.48 -0.85
CA PRO A 219 3.56 9.28 -1.32
C PRO A 219 2.24 8.52 -1.31
N MET A 220 2.23 7.24 -1.72
CA MET A 220 1.03 6.40 -1.66
C MET A 220 0.54 6.20 -0.23
N LEU A 221 1.47 5.95 0.71
CA LEU A 221 1.16 5.78 2.15
C LEU A 221 0.77 7.09 2.84
N ALA A 222 1.19 8.23 2.31
CA ALA A 222 0.83 9.55 2.84
C ALA A 222 -0.65 9.86 2.62
N ILE A 223 -1.31 9.29 1.61
CA ILE A 223 -2.73 9.56 1.29
C ILE A 223 -3.65 9.48 2.54
N PRO A 224 -3.72 8.35 3.26
CA PRO A 224 -4.56 8.26 4.46
C PRO A 224 -4.10 9.19 5.61
N LEU A 225 -2.79 9.48 5.70
CA LEU A 225 -2.25 10.37 6.74
C LEU A 225 -2.62 11.83 6.48
N VAL A 226 -2.52 12.28 5.23
CA VAL A 226 -2.94 13.61 4.78
C VAL A 226 -4.45 13.77 4.96
N ALA A 227 -5.24 12.76 4.59
CA ALA A 227 -6.68 12.76 4.83
C ALA A 227 -7.01 12.92 6.32
N TRP A 228 -6.27 12.23 7.18
CA TRP A 228 -6.47 12.24 8.62
C TRP A 228 -6.05 13.57 9.25
N LEU A 229 -4.86 14.09 8.92
CA LEU A 229 -4.35 15.35 9.45
C LEU A 229 -5.17 16.55 8.96
N GLY A 230 -5.62 16.51 7.70
CA GLY A 230 -6.43 17.56 7.10
C GLY A 230 -7.93 17.37 7.26
N ARG A 231 -8.40 16.53 8.19
CA ARG A 231 -9.82 16.31 8.45
C ARG A 231 -10.50 17.55 9.01
N ARG A 232 -11.76 17.79 8.63
CA ARG A 232 -12.58 18.85 9.26
C ARG A 232 -13.08 18.37 10.62
N LEU A 233 -12.81 19.12 11.68
CA LEU A 233 -13.38 18.85 13.01
C LEU A 233 -14.83 19.34 13.08
N PRO A 234 -15.71 18.68 13.85
CA PRO A 234 -17.04 19.23 14.16
C PRO A 234 -16.93 20.61 14.81
N ALA A 235 -17.90 21.50 14.53
CA ALA A 235 -17.90 22.88 15.00
C ALA A 235 -17.79 23.01 16.54
N GLU A 236 -18.39 22.08 17.29
CA GLU A 236 -18.33 22.05 18.76
C GLU A 236 -16.91 21.86 19.32
N ALA A 237 -15.99 21.24 18.57
CA ALA A 237 -14.61 21.07 19.01
C ALA A 237 -13.72 22.30 18.74
N ALA A 238 -14.18 23.24 17.91
CA ALA A 238 -13.43 24.44 17.54
C ALA A 238 -13.65 25.61 18.51
N GLU A 239 -14.69 25.57 19.34
CA GLU A 239 -14.96 26.59 20.37
C GLU A 239 -14.20 26.34 21.68
N THR A 240 -13.57 25.17 21.83
CA THR A 240 -12.81 24.78 23.04
C THR A 240 -11.28 24.80 22.86
N SER A 241 -10.77 25.31 21.73
CA SER A 241 -9.33 25.40 21.40
C SER A 241 -8.91 26.83 21.14
#